data_AF-A0A524AVF5-F1
#
_entry.id   AF-A0A524AVF5-F1
#
_cell.length_a   1.000
_cell.length_b   1.000
_cell.length_c   1.000
_cell.angle_alpha   90.00
_cell.angle_beta   90.00
_cell.angle_gamma   90.00
#
_symmetry.space_group_name_H-M   'P 1'
#
loop_
_entity.id
_entity.type
_entity.pdbx_description
1 polymer ?
#
loop_
_entity_poly.entity_id
_entity_poly.type
_entity_poly.pdbx_seq_one_letter_code
_entity_poly.pdbx_strand_id
1 'polypeptide(L)'
;PLSIGKKLVIWQAKSTKNKDLSKITSVGIDINRKVTYRVKSGDNLSKIAKKFNVSVGNLKSWNQLDVKKPLQIGQKLKITVNVVNSKMK
;
A
#
# COMPACT_ATOMS: atom_id res chain seq x y z
N PRO A 1 -21.79 3.57 12.69
CA PRO A 1 -21.06 2.60 11.84
C PRO A 1 -20.36 3.32 10.68
N LEU A 2 -19.06 3.06 10.47
CA LEU A 2 -18.28 3.65 9.37
C LEU A 2 -18.59 2.88 8.08
N SER A 3 -19.28 3.52 7.14
CA SER A 3 -19.66 2.94 5.85
C SER A 3 -18.72 3.39 4.72
N ILE A 4 -18.48 2.47 3.78
CA ILE A 4 -17.68 2.68 2.58
C ILE A 4 -18.18 3.94 1.83
N GLY A 5 -17.25 4.84 1.48
CA GLY A 5 -17.54 6.07 0.73
C GLY A 5 -17.46 7.38 1.54
N LYS A 6 -17.32 7.33 2.87
CA LYS A 6 -17.12 8.55 3.69
C LYS A 6 -15.65 8.92 3.83
N LYS A 7 -15.30 10.17 3.51
CA LYS A 7 -13.95 10.74 3.64
C LYS A 7 -13.66 11.05 5.11
N LEU A 8 -12.65 10.38 5.67
CA LEU A 8 -12.14 10.69 7.02
C LEU A 8 -11.23 11.92 6.94
N VAL A 9 -11.54 12.96 7.71
CA VAL A 9 -10.65 14.12 7.90
C VAL A 9 -9.94 13.94 9.24
N ILE A 10 -8.62 13.74 9.20
CA ILE A 10 -7.78 13.78 10.40
C ILE A 10 -7.28 15.22 10.59
N TRP A 11 -7.66 15.85 11.70
CA TRP A 11 -7.12 17.16 12.07
C TRP A 11 -5.69 16.94 12.58
N GLN A 12 -4.69 17.28 11.75
CA GLN A 12 -3.30 17.32 12.18
C GLN A 12 -2.94 18.78 12.45
N ALA A 13 -2.61 19.08 13.72
CA ALA A 13 -2.01 20.37 14.08
C ALA A 13 -0.79 20.63 13.18
N LYS A 14 -0.66 21.89 12.72
CA LYS A 14 0.33 22.36 11.73
C LYS A 14 1.66 21.59 11.80
N SER A 15 1.88 20.71 10.82
CA SER A 15 3.07 19.85 10.73
C SER A 15 4.29 20.69 10.33
N THR A 16 5.09 21.06 11.34
CA THR A 16 6.48 21.51 11.17
C THR A 16 7.26 20.40 10.48
N LYS A 17 7.73 20.65 9.24
CA LYS A 17 8.62 19.80 8.41
C LYS A 17 9.21 18.57 9.14
N ASN A 18 8.42 17.52 9.33
CA ASN A 18 8.85 16.34 10.09
C ASN A 18 9.31 15.29 9.08
N LYS A 19 10.61 15.34 8.77
CA LYS A 19 11.27 14.48 7.77
C LYS A 19 11.55 13.07 8.29
N ASP A 20 11.19 12.78 9.54
CA ASP A 20 11.50 11.52 10.20
C ASP A 20 10.23 10.87 10.77
N LEU A 21 9.67 9.95 9.98
CA LEU A 21 8.46 9.20 10.28
C LEU A 21 8.72 8.04 11.27
N SER A 22 9.98 7.81 11.66
CA SER A 22 10.38 6.73 12.59
C SER A 22 9.82 6.92 14.01
N LYS A 23 9.51 8.17 14.41
CA LYS A 23 8.88 8.49 15.71
C LYS A 23 7.39 8.13 15.82
N ILE A 24 6.69 7.88 14.70
CA ILE A 24 5.28 7.43 14.75
C ILE A 24 5.19 5.94 15.08
N THR A 25 6.14 5.15 14.60
CA THR A 25 6.24 3.71 14.91
C THR A 25 6.54 3.46 16.40
N SER A 26 7.27 4.34 17.08
CA SER A 26 7.53 4.24 18.53
C SER A 26 6.32 4.60 19.41
N VAL A 27 5.26 5.18 18.84
CA VAL A 27 3.96 5.43 19.49
C VAL A 27 3.01 4.22 19.35
N GLY A 28 3.48 3.12 18.76
CA GLY A 28 2.68 1.90 18.55
C GLY A 28 1.71 1.98 17.38
N ILE A 29 1.84 3.01 16.53
CA ILE A 29 1.00 3.18 15.33
C ILE A 29 1.68 2.47 14.16
N ASP A 30 1.12 1.32 13.76
CA ASP A 30 1.57 0.61 12.55
C ASP A 30 1.11 1.39 11.30
N ILE A 31 2.09 2.03 10.66
CA ILE A 31 1.91 2.82 9.43
C ILE A 31 1.88 1.95 8.16
N ASN A 32 2.17 0.66 8.27
CA ASN A 32 2.23 -0.29 7.16
C ASN A 32 0.96 -1.15 7.14
N ARG A 33 0.03 -0.78 6.26
CA ARG A 33 -1.21 -1.55 6.09
C ARG A 33 -0.98 -2.70 5.10
N LYS A 34 -1.23 -3.92 5.58
CA LYS A 34 -1.24 -5.12 4.75
C LYS A 34 -2.61 -5.27 4.09
N VAL A 35 -2.63 -5.35 2.77
CA VAL A 35 -3.82 -5.52 1.93
C VAL A 35 -3.63 -6.77 1.08
N THR A 36 -4.68 -7.57 0.91
CA THR A 36 -4.67 -8.69 -0.03
C THR A 36 -5.43 -8.30 -1.28
N TYR A 37 -4.78 -8.38 -2.44
CA TYR A 37 -5.36 -8.08 -3.74
C TYR A 37 -5.55 -9.36 -4.56
N ARG A 38 -6.70 -9.50 -5.23
CA ARG A 38 -6.94 -10.59 -6.19
C ARG A 38 -6.72 -10.06 -7.60
N VAL A 39 -5.76 -10.65 -8.32
CA VAL A 39 -5.42 -10.29 -9.69
C VAL A 39 -6.63 -10.50 -10.60
N LYS A 40 -6.96 -9.49 -11.40
CA LYS A 40 -8.04 -9.54 -12.39
C LYS A 40 -7.47 -9.70 -13.81
N SER A 41 -8.33 -10.09 -14.75
CA SER A 41 -7.93 -10.15 -16.17
C SER A 41 -7.45 -8.77 -16.65
N GLY A 42 -6.31 -8.73 -17.36
CA GLY A 42 -5.70 -7.50 -17.86
C GLY A 42 -4.87 -6.70 -16.84
N ASP A 43 -4.79 -7.16 -15.58
CA ASP A 43 -3.85 -6.62 -14.61
C ASP A 43 -2.42 -7.08 -14.90
N ASN A 44 -1.46 -6.21 -14.57
CA ASN A 44 -0.06 -6.56 -14.54
C ASN A 44 0.59 -5.98 -13.28
N LEU A 45 1.77 -6.50 -12.92
CA LEU A 45 2.53 -6.07 -11.74
C LEU A 45 2.74 -4.56 -11.68
N SER A 46 3.01 -3.91 -12.82
CA SER A 46 3.24 -2.46 -12.89
C SER A 46 1.97 -1.66 -12.58
N LYS A 47 0.82 -2.03 -13.18
CA LYS A 47 -0.49 -1.40 -12.92
C LYS A 47 -0.89 -1.56 -11.45
N ILE A 48 -0.71 -2.75 -10.89
CA ILE A 48 -1.01 -3.02 -9.47
C ILE A 48 -0.08 -2.19 -8.58
N ALA A 49 1.24 -2.23 -8.83
CA ALA A 49 2.22 -1.47 -8.08
C ALA A 49 1.91 0.04 -8.09
N LYS A 50 1.59 0.60 -9.25
CA LYS A 50 1.17 2.00 -9.41
C LYS A 50 -0.11 2.32 -8.65
N LYS A 51 -1.11 1.43 -8.70
CA LYS A 51 -2.38 1.58 -7.98
C LYS A 51 -2.21 1.67 -6.46
N PHE A 52 -1.26 0.91 -5.92
CA PHE A 52 -0.97 0.89 -4.48
C PHE A 52 0.23 1.77 -4.09
N ASN A 53 0.79 2.54 -5.03
CA ASN A 53 1.98 3.37 -4.86
C ASN A 53 3.16 2.61 -4.21
N VAL A 54 3.36 1.36 -4.61
CA VAL A 54 4.49 0.51 -4.19
C VAL A 54 5.41 0.23 -5.35
N SER A 55 6.66 -0.16 -5.09
CA SER A 55 7.55 -0.61 -6.15
C SER A 55 7.21 -2.03 -6.59
N VAL A 56 7.43 -2.34 -7.87
CA VAL A 56 7.28 -3.70 -8.40
C VAL A 56 8.22 -4.67 -7.68
N GLY A 57 9.44 -4.23 -7.35
CA GLY A 57 10.40 -5.04 -6.58
C GLY A 57 9.89 -5.44 -5.20
N ASN A 58 9.26 -4.50 -4.47
CA ASN A 58 8.66 -4.78 -3.17
C ASN A 58 7.50 -5.77 -3.30
N LEU A 59 6.64 -5.55 -4.30
CA LEU A 59 5.50 -6.45 -4.55
C LEU A 59 5.94 -7.88 -4.89
N LYS A 60 7.03 -8.02 -5.65
CA LYS A 60 7.66 -9.32 -5.94
C LYS A 60 8.23 -9.94 -4.67
N SER A 61 8.99 -9.18 -3.87
CA SER A 61 9.61 -9.66 -2.63
C SER A 61 8.56 -10.19 -1.64
N TRP A 62 7.49 -9.44 -1.40
CA TRP A 62 6.44 -9.85 -0.44
C TRP A 62 5.67 -11.12 -0.85
N ASN A 63 5.59 -11.39 -2.16
CA ASN A 63 4.85 -12.50 -2.72
C ASN A 63 5.73 -13.60 -3.29
N GLN A 64 7.05 -13.47 -3.14
CA GLN A 64 8.05 -14.38 -3.70
C GLN A 64 7.78 -14.69 -5.19
N LEU A 65 7.39 -13.66 -5.95
CA LEU A 65 7.04 -13.83 -7.36
C LEU A 65 8.30 -14.03 -8.19
N ASP A 66 8.29 -15.08 -9.00
CA ASP A 66 9.31 -15.32 -10.00
C ASP A 66 9.23 -14.25 -11.10
N VAL A 67 10.38 -13.65 -11.44
CA VAL A 67 10.51 -12.61 -12.47
C VAL A 67 10.16 -13.16 -13.86
N LYS A 68 10.35 -14.47 -14.06
CA LYS A 68 10.14 -15.14 -15.35
C LYS A 68 8.70 -15.61 -15.55
N LYS A 69 7.87 -15.62 -14.49
CA LYS A 69 6.50 -16.14 -14.57
C LYS A 69 5.47 -15.03 -14.74
N PRO A 70 4.52 -15.17 -15.68
CA PRO A 70 3.42 -14.24 -15.81
C PRO A 70 2.47 -14.33 -14.60
N LEU A 71 1.82 -13.21 -14.29
CA LEU A 71 0.84 -13.12 -13.21
C LEU A 71 -0.42 -13.88 -13.60
N GLN A 72 -0.90 -14.76 -12.71
CA GLN A 72 -2.08 -15.58 -12.98
C GLN A 72 -3.36 -14.85 -12.56
N ILE A 73 -4.40 -14.93 -13.38
CA ILE A 73 -5.72 -14.37 -13.04
C ILE A 73 -6.25 -15.09 -11.81
N GLY A 74 -6.78 -14.33 -10.84
CA GLY A 74 -7.28 -14.87 -9.58
C GLY A 74 -6.21 -15.10 -8.51
N GLN A 75 -4.93 -14.92 -8.82
CA GLN A 75 -3.85 -15.00 -7.85
C GLN A 75 -4.02 -13.96 -6.74
N LYS A 76 -3.75 -14.36 -5.49
CA LYS A 76 -3.76 -13.45 -4.33
C LYS A 76 -2.38 -12.85 -4.13
N LEU A 77 -2.30 -11.53 -4.03
CA LEU A 77 -1.08 -10.77 -3.76
C LEU A 77 -1.20 -10.05 -2.42
N LYS A 78 -0.20 -10.23 -1.57
CA LYS A 78 0.03 -9.48 -0.33
C LYS A 78 0.73 -8.17 -0.67
N ILE A 79 0.13 -7.05 -0.28
CA ILE A 79 0.62 -5.71 -0.58
C ILE A 79 0.74 -4.95 0.74
N THR A 80 1.92 -4.42 1.03
CA THR A 80 2.13 -3.56 2.20
C THR A 80 2.18 -2.11 1.75
N VAL A 81 1.23 -1.29 2.22
CA VAL A 81 1.14 0.13 1.86
C VAL A 81 1.51 0.98 3.07
N ASN A 82 2.44 1.91 2.87
CA ASN A 82 2.74 2.92 3.88
C ASN A 82 1.69 4.04 3.80
N VAL A 83 0.87 4.18 4.85
CA VAL A 83 -0.25 5.12 4.89
C VAL A 83 0.17 6.58 4.91
N VAL A 84 1.42 6.87 5.29
CA VAL A 84 1.95 8.24 5.35
C VAL A 84 2.46 8.71 3.99
N ASN A 85 2.98 7.79 3.18
CA ASN A 85 3.42 8.07 1.80
C ASN A 85 2.32 7.87 0.74
N SER A 86 1.17 7.31 1.12
CA SER A 86 0.01 7.18 0.26
C SER A 86 -0.71 8.54 0.15
N LYS A 87 -0.11 9.52 -0.54
CA LYS A 87 -0.79 10.78 -0.87
C LYS A 87 -2.11 10.45 -1.57
N MET A 88 -3.20 10.66 -0.84
CA MET A 88 -4.56 10.73 -1.40
C MET A 88 -4.56 11.91 -2.38
N LYS A 89 -4.48 11.63 -3.68
CA LYS A 89 -4.92 12.56 -4.70
C LYS A 89 -6.42 12.40 -4.87
#